data_AF-A0A8T4BPY1-F1
#
_entry.id   AF-A0A8T4BPY1-F1
#
_cell.length_a   1.000
_cell.length_b   1.000
_cell.length_c   1.000
_cell.angle_alpha   90.00
_cell.angle_beta   90.00
_cell.angle_gamma   90.00
#
_symmetry.space_group_name_H-M   'P 1'
#
loop_
_entity.id
_entity.type
_entity.pdbx_description
1 polymer ?
#
loop_
_entity_poly.entity_id
_entity_poly.type
_entity_poly.pdbx_seq_one_letter_code
_entity_poly.pdbx_strand_id
1 'polypeptide(L)' 'MMMFFATGSIGIVIGLSPIAGPQQTLMITFMGVINIGLGAFFTFILLTQIQKDPDKRKKKKK' A
#
# COMPACT_ATOMS: atom_id res chain seq x y z
N MET A 1 -5.11 -1.76 -1.90
CA MET A 1 -3.84 -1.76 -2.67
C MET A 1 -3.68 -0.52 -3.51
N MET A 2 -4.64 -0.20 -4.38
CA MET A 2 -4.56 0.98 -5.25
C MET A 2 -4.30 2.30 -4.50
N MET A 3 -4.93 2.50 -3.33
CA MET A 3 -4.71 3.66 -2.45
C MET A 3 -3.25 3.78 -1.95
N PHE A 4 -2.57 2.67 -1.64
CA PHE A 4 -1.19 2.67 -1.19
C PHE A 4 -0.23 3.11 -2.30
N PHE A 5 -0.45 2.61 -3.52
CA PHE A 5 0.35 2.99 -4.68
C PHE A 5 0.06 4.42 -5.13
N ALA A 6 -1.20 4.83 -5.24
CA ALA A 6 -1.57 6.18 -5.65
C ALA A 6 -1.04 7.23 -4.68
N THR A 7 -1.32 7.08 -3.39
CA THR A 7 -0.85 8.02 -2.35
C THR A 7 0.66 7.96 -2.19
N GLY A 8 1.28 6.79 -2.31
CA GLY A 8 2.73 6.63 -2.28
C GLY A 8 3.44 7.34 -3.44
N SER A 9 2.96 7.15 -4.67
CA SER A 9 3.49 7.82 -5.87
C SER A 9 3.30 9.33 -5.80
N ILE A 10 2.11 9.80 -5.42
CA ILE A 10 1.85 11.25 -5.25
C ILE A 10 2.75 11.83 -4.14
N GLY A 11 2.91 11.12 -3.02
CA GLY A 11 3.79 11.52 -1.94
C GLY A 11 5.24 11.70 -2.40
N ILE A 12 5.78 10.77 -3.18
CA ILE A 12 7.14 10.91 -3.73
C ILE A 12 7.24 12.09 -4.70
N VAL A 13 6.27 12.26 -5.60
CA VAL A 13 6.25 13.38 -6.56
C VAL A 13 6.22 14.72 -5.82
N ILE A 14 5.35 14.87 -4.82
CA ILE A 14 5.25 16.11 -4.04
C ILE A 14 6.50 16.30 -3.17
N GLY A 15 7.00 15.25 -2.52
CA GLY A 15 8.17 15.33 -1.65
C GLY A 15 9.43 15.78 -2.39
N LEU A 16 9.61 15.34 -3.64
CA LEU A 16 10.72 15.76 -4.51
C LEU A 16 10.43 17.03 -5.31
N SER A 17 9.21 17.56 -5.25
CA SER A 17 8.85 18.78 -5.97
C SER A 17 9.43 20.04 -5.29
N PRO A 18 9.61 21.15 -6.03
CA PRO A 18 10.01 22.44 -5.45
C PRO A 18 9.00 23.03 -4.45
N ILE A 19 7.82 22.41 -4.33
CA ILE A 19 6.71 22.85 -3.47
C ILE A 19 6.96 22.40 -2.03
N ALA A 20 7.70 21.30 -1.82
CA ALA A 20 8.04 20.81 -0.50
C ALA A 20 9.21 21.61 0.08
N GLY A 21 9.06 22.10 1.32
CA GLY A 21 10.16 22.76 2.03
C GLY A 21 11.32 21.78 2.30
N PRO A 22 12.57 22.27 2.45
CA PRO A 22 13.77 21.42 2.56
C PRO A 22 13.70 20.35 3.67
N GLN A 23 13.04 20.68 4.78
CA GLN A 23 12.88 19.78 5.92
C GLN A 23 11.74 18.76 5.71
N GLN A 24 10.75 19.11 4.89
CA GLN A 24 9.57 18.29 4.60
C GLN A 24 9.81 17.31 3.46
N THR A 25 10.70 17.63 2.51
CA THR A 25 11.06 16.78 1.37
C THR A 25 11.45 15.36 1.80
N LEU A 26 12.36 15.23 2.76
CA LEU A 26 12.78 13.91 3.27
C LEU A 26 11.62 13.16 3.90
N MET A 27 10.83 13.82 4.74
CA MET A 27 9.72 13.19 5.46
C MET A 27 8.62 12.69 4.50
N ILE A 28 8.20 13.55 3.58
CA ILE A 28 7.12 13.25 2.63
C ILE A 28 7.57 12.14 1.66
N THR A 29 8.81 12.23 1.15
CA THR A 29 9.36 11.21 0.26
C THR A 29 9.50 9.86 0.98
N PHE A 30 9.99 9.85 2.21
CA PHE A 30 10.11 8.63 3.02
C PHE A 30 8.75 7.97 3.29
N MET A 31 7.73 8.77 3.63
CA MET A 31 6.36 8.28 3.80
C MET A 31 5.77 7.73 2.49
N GLY A 32 6.11 8.35 1.35
CA GLY A 32 5.75 7.85 0.03
C GLY A 32 6.34 6.47 -0.26
N VAL A 33 7.63 6.28 0.04
CA VAL A 33 8.32 4.99 -0.11
C VAL A 33 7.70 3.91 0.78
N ILE A 34 7.41 4.23 2.05
CA ILE A 34 6.73 3.30 2.98
C ILE A 34 5.38 2.86 2.39
N ASN A 35 4.59 3.79 1.87
CA ASN A 35 3.29 3.48 1.28
C ASN A 35 3.41 2.54 0.07
N ILE A 36 4.37 2.77 -0.82
CA ILE A 36 4.62 1.86 -1.94
C ILE A 36 5.08 0.49 -1.44
N GLY A 37 5.97 0.44 -0.44
CA GLY A 37 6.44 -0.81 0.17
C GLY A 37 5.30 -1.63 0.79
N LEU A 38 4.39 -0.99 1.54
CA LEU A 38 3.20 -1.64 2.06
C LEU A 38 2.27 -2.12 0.93
N GLY A 39 2.06 -1.30 -0.10
CA GLY A 39 1.29 -1.69 -1.28
C GLY A 39 1.85 -2.95 -1.95
N ALA A 40 3.16 -3.00 -2.15
CA ALA A 40 3.86 -4.15 -2.73
C ALA A 40 3.75 -5.38 -1.83
N PHE A 41 3.97 -5.22 -0.52
CA PHE A 41 3.89 -6.30 0.46
C PHE A 41 2.51 -6.93 0.51
N PHE A 42 1.45 -6.13 0.62
CA PHE A 42 0.10 -6.66 0.63
C PHE A 42 -0.35 -7.23 -0.72
N THR A 43 0.16 -6.70 -1.84
CA THR A 43 -0.07 -7.30 -3.17
C THR A 43 0.59 -8.67 -3.23
N PHE A 44 1.81 -8.81 -2.72
CA PHE A 44 2.48 -10.11 -2.59
C PHE A 44 1.67 -11.08 -1.73
N ILE A 45 1.19 -10.67 -0.56
CA ILE A 45 0.33 -11.52 0.27
C ILE A 45 -0.94 -11.90 -0.51
N LEU A 46 -1.61 -10.96 -1.18
CA LEU A 46 -2.83 -11.26 -1.94
C LEU A 46 -2.59 -12.30 -3.04
N LEU A 47 -1.46 -12.24 -3.72
CA LEU A 47 -1.11 -13.19 -4.78
C LEU A 47 -0.62 -14.55 -4.25
N THR A 48 -0.05 -14.60 -3.05
CA THR A 48 0.53 -15.83 -2.46
C THR A 48 -0.38 -16.53 -1.45
N GLN A 49 -1.52 -15.92 -1.12
CA GLN A 49 -2.53 -16.55 -0.28
C GLN A 49 -3.10 -17.79 -0.97
N ILE A 50 -2.89 -18.96 -0.36
CA ILE A 50 -3.62 -20.18 -0.70
C ILE A 50 -5.10 -19.91 -0.41
N GLN A 51 -5.95 -19.95 -1.44
CA GLN A 51 -7.40 -19.83 -1.24
C GLN A 51 -7.87 -20.93 -0.30
N LYS A 52 -8.21 -20.55 0.93
CA LYS A 52 -8.87 -21.47 1.86
C LYS A 52 -10.28 -21.67 1.34
N ASP A 53 -10.55 -22.86 0.81
CA ASP A 53 -11.89 -23.27 0.42
C ASP A 53 -12.87 -22.91 1.56
N PRO A 54 -14.02 -22.26 1.24
CA PRO A 54 -14.98 -21.90 2.25
C PRO A 54 -15.40 -23.15 3.00
N ASP A 55 -15.11 -23.18 4.30
CA ASP A 55 -15.33 -24.35 5.15
C ASP A 55 -16.77 -24.84 4.97
N LYS A 56 -16.93 -26.06 4.42
CA LYS A 56 -18.24 -26.67 4.14
C LYS A 56 -19.11 -26.76 5.40
N ARG A 57 -18.51 -26.71 6.60
CA ARG A 57 -19.23 -26.64 7.89
C ARG A 57 -19.93 -25.30 8.13
N LYS A 58 -19.48 -24.21 7.50
CA LYS A 58 -20.08 -22.86 7.63
C LYS A 58 -21.18 -22.58 6.60
N LYS A 59 -21.30 -23.40 5.55
CA LYS A 59 -22.37 -23.30 4.53
C LYS A 59 -23.74 -23.83 4.99
N LYS A 60 -23.83 -24.42 6.20
CA LYS A 60 -25.08 -24.88 6.82
C LYS A 60 -25.52 -23.95 7.96
N LYS A 61 -25.75 -22.67 7.69
CA LYS A 61 -26.71 -21.88 8.47
C LYS A 61 -27.58 -21.14 7.46
N LYS A 62 -28.87 -21.50 7.53
CA LYS A 62 -29.99 -21.03 6.71
C LYS A 62 -30.02 -19.51 6.59
#